data_AF-A0A6A3HQ80-F1
#
_entry.id   AF-A0A6A3HQ80-F1
#
_cell.length_a   1.000
_cell.length_b   1.000
_cell.length_c   1.000
_cell.angle_alpha   90.00
_cell.angle_beta   90.00
_cell.angle_gamma   90.00
#
_symmetry.space_group_name_H-M   'P 1'
#
loop_
_entity.id
_entity.type
_entity.pdbx_description
1 polymer ?
#
loop_
_entity_poly.entity_id
_entity_poly.type
_entity_poly.pdbx_seq_one_letter_code
_entity_poly.pdbx_strand_id
1 'polypeptide(L)'
;MPGRPRVVRLQLDAEPSETTRPPQRRKSFSYVRKLEIVAHYEAHKSLDETVTRFFPDAEPSELRAKKQLVMRWRRERDKISAICEAGGGRKTNDRRAGMGATLSADAERSIVDWMREEQAAGRTVSAKRLTARAMQAATEDRLAPGCFKASWTWRQSFLRRHGFVQGTQIPGQQQET
;
A
#
# COMPACT_ATOMS: atom_id res chain seq x y z
N MET A 1 -6.59 27.16 13.25
CA MET A 1 -7.81 26.49 12.73
C MET A 1 -7.80 25.02 13.17
N PRO A 2 -8.54 24.62 14.21
CA PRO A 2 -8.63 23.22 14.58
C PRO A 2 -9.49 22.47 13.54
N GLY A 3 -8.90 21.47 12.86
CA GLY A 3 -9.58 20.67 11.84
C GLY A 3 -10.73 19.84 12.41
N ARG A 4 -11.87 19.81 11.70
CA ARG A 4 -13.10 19.11 12.09
C ARG A 4 -12.84 17.62 12.45
N PRO A 5 -13.42 17.11 13.55
CA PRO A 5 -13.34 15.70 13.89
C PRO A 5 -14.20 14.85 12.94
N ARG A 6 -13.60 13.81 12.34
CA ARG A 6 -14.28 12.81 11.50
C ARG A 6 -14.71 11.61 12.34
N VAL A 7 -16.01 11.42 12.53
CA VAL A 7 -16.64 10.25 13.18
C VAL A 7 -17.07 9.23 12.12
N VAL A 8 -16.87 7.94 12.37
CA VAL A 8 -17.20 6.84 11.44
C VAL A 8 -18.52 6.22 11.87
N ARG A 9 -19.59 6.38 11.08
CA ARG A 9 -20.86 5.65 11.25
C ARG A 9 -21.07 4.77 10.01
N LEU A 10 -21.44 3.51 10.21
CA LEU A 10 -21.70 2.52 9.17
C LEU A 10 -23.20 2.51 8.87
N GLN A 11 -23.59 2.65 7.60
CA GLN A 11 -24.96 2.39 7.15
C GLN A 11 -25.02 1.04 6.43
N LEU A 12 -26.06 0.29 6.75
CA LEU A 12 -26.57 -0.86 6.00
C LEU A 12 -27.23 -0.30 4.73
N ASP A 13 -26.93 -0.93 3.60
CA ASP A 13 -27.66 -0.83 2.33
C ASP A 13 -27.48 0.45 1.49
N ALA A 14 -26.42 0.46 0.67
CA ALA A 14 -26.34 1.30 -0.53
C ALA A 14 -25.62 0.54 -1.65
N GLU A 15 -26.36 0.24 -2.71
CA GLU A 15 -25.92 -0.45 -3.94
C GLU A 15 -24.70 0.24 -4.59
N PRO A 16 -23.61 -0.49 -4.93
CA PRO A 16 -22.40 0.11 -5.46
C PRO A 16 -22.49 0.37 -6.98
N SER A 17 -22.43 1.65 -7.35
CA SER A 17 -22.15 2.09 -8.72
C SER A 17 -20.72 1.68 -9.12
N GLU A 18 -20.61 0.66 -9.97
CA GLU A 18 -19.35 0.14 -10.50
C GLU A 18 -18.77 1.04 -11.60
N THR A 19 -17.78 1.87 -11.25
CA THR A 19 -16.74 2.30 -12.20
C THR A 19 -15.36 2.17 -11.58
N THR A 20 -15.04 0.95 -11.12
CA THR A 20 -13.71 0.66 -10.58
C THR A 20 -12.78 0.27 -11.74
N ARG A 21 -11.99 1.22 -12.26
CA ARG A 21 -10.82 0.87 -13.08
C ARG A 21 -10.04 -0.21 -12.35
N PRO A 22 -9.73 -1.36 -12.98
CA PRO A 22 -9.07 -2.47 -12.30
C PRO A 22 -7.76 -1.95 -11.69
N PRO A 23 -7.48 -2.25 -10.41
CA PRO A 23 -6.25 -1.79 -9.78
C PRO A 23 -5.08 -2.36 -10.57
N GLN A 24 -4.37 -1.50 -11.29
CA GLN A 24 -3.21 -1.91 -12.09
C GLN A 24 -2.12 -2.41 -11.14
N ARG A 25 -2.07 -3.73 -10.94
CA ARG A 25 -1.07 -4.39 -10.12
C ARG A 25 0.27 -4.20 -10.80
N ARG A 26 1.14 -3.38 -10.22
CA ARG A 26 2.51 -3.19 -10.71
C ARG A 26 3.19 -4.56 -10.72
N LYS A 27 3.55 -5.08 -11.91
CA LYS A 27 4.40 -6.27 -12.02
C LYS A 27 5.71 -5.96 -11.29
N SER A 28 6.07 -6.77 -10.31
CA SER A 28 7.33 -6.61 -9.61
C SER A 28 8.40 -7.54 -10.17
N PHE A 29 9.65 -7.11 -10.08
CA PHE A 29 10.81 -7.82 -10.63
C PHE A 29 11.79 -8.11 -9.50
N SER A 30 12.36 -9.31 -9.50
CA SER A 30 13.45 -9.67 -8.59
C SER A 30 14.70 -8.84 -8.92
N TYR A 31 15.58 -8.65 -7.94
CA TYR A 31 16.84 -7.91 -8.17
C TYR A 31 17.75 -8.62 -9.18
N VAL A 32 17.79 -9.97 -9.16
CA VAL A 32 18.51 -10.76 -10.16
C VAL A 32 17.97 -10.50 -11.56
N ARG A 33 16.64 -10.51 -11.75
CA ARG A 33 16.03 -10.27 -13.06
C ARG A 33 16.30 -8.86 -13.56
N LYS A 34 16.28 -7.85 -12.68
CA LYS A 34 16.65 -6.48 -13.04
C LYS A 34 18.11 -6.41 -13.51
N LEU A 35 19.01 -7.09 -12.81
CA LEU A 35 20.44 -7.11 -13.13
C LEU A 35 20.71 -7.78 -14.47
N GLU A 36 20.03 -8.90 -14.76
CA GLU A 36 20.08 -9.59 -16.07
C GLU A 36 19.64 -8.65 -17.22
N ILE A 37 18.53 -7.94 -17.05
CA ILE A 37 18.01 -7.00 -18.05
C ILE A 37 18.98 -5.83 -18.27
N VAL A 38 19.55 -5.28 -17.19
CA VAL A 38 20.52 -4.19 -17.27
C VAL A 38 21.81 -4.67 -17.95
N ALA A 39 22.32 -5.86 -17.61
CA ALA A 39 23.51 -6.43 -18.23
C ALA A 39 23.32 -6.64 -19.74
N HIS A 40 22.15 -7.12 -20.17
CA HIS A 40 21.83 -7.23 -21.59
C HIS A 40 21.84 -5.88 -22.30
N TYR A 41 21.19 -4.87 -21.72
CA TYR A 41 21.21 -3.51 -22.28
C TYR A 41 22.64 -2.95 -22.35
N GLU A 42 23.47 -3.19 -21.33
CA GLU A 42 24.85 -2.72 -21.32
C GLU A 42 25.72 -3.39 -22.39
N ALA A 43 25.45 -4.66 -22.71
CA ALA A 43 26.14 -5.39 -23.77
C ALA A 43 25.72 -4.95 -25.19
N HIS A 44 24.42 -4.74 -25.44
CA HIS A 44 23.89 -4.48 -26.79
C HIS A 44 23.65 -2.99 -27.08
N LYS A 45 23.62 -2.14 -26.04
CA LYS A 45 23.29 -0.70 -26.09
C LYS A 45 21.96 -0.35 -26.78
N SER A 46 21.09 -1.33 -27.01
CA SER A 46 19.77 -1.16 -27.63
C SER A 46 18.64 -1.36 -26.62
N LEU A 47 17.86 -0.31 -26.37
CA LEU A 47 16.66 -0.38 -25.53
C LEU A 47 15.53 -1.14 -26.24
N ASP A 48 15.41 -0.98 -27.56
CA ASP A 48 14.41 -1.67 -28.36
C ASP A 48 14.61 -3.18 -28.30
N GLU A 49 15.83 -3.64 -28.56
CA GLU A 49 16.18 -5.06 -28.49
C GLU A 49 16.00 -5.63 -27.08
N THR A 50 16.43 -4.88 -26.05
CA THR A 50 16.25 -5.29 -24.66
C THR A 50 14.78 -5.40 -24.30
N VAL A 51 13.93 -4.46 -24.75
CA VAL A 51 12.49 -4.53 -24.45
C VAL A 51 11.82 -5.67 -25.19
N THR A 52 12.12 -5.88 -26.47
CA THR A 52 11.61 -7.02 -27.24
C THR A 52 11.97 -8.36 -26.61
N ARG A 53 13.21 -8.51 -26.10
CA ARG A 53 13.66 -9.76 -25.48
C ARG A 53 13.03 -10.03 -24.11
N PHE A 54 12.93 -9.02 -23.25
CA PHE A 54 12.53 -9.22 -21.84
C PHE A 54 11.07 -8.87 -21.55
N PHE A 55 10.40 -8.18 -22.46
CA PHE A 55 8.98 -7.83 -22.38
C PHE A 55 8.28 -8.12 -23.73
N PRO A 56 8.28 -9.37 -24.22
CA PRO A 56 7.69 -9.71 -25.52
C PRO A 56 6.19 -9.41 -25.58
N ASP A 57 5.49 -9.53 -24.44
CA ASP A 57 4.04 -9.28 -24.34
C ASP A 57 3.70 -7.80 -24.02
N ALA A 58 4.66 -6.87 -24.17
CA ALA A 58 4.40 -5.46 -23.90
C ALA A 58 3.63 -4.82 -25.07
N GLU A 59 2.46 -4.27 -24.75
CA GLU A 59 1.69 -3.46 -25.70
C GLU A 59 2.51 -2.24 -26.18
N PRO A 60 2.27 -1.74 -27.41
CA PRO A 60 2.95 -0.56 -27.95
C PRO A 60 2.89 0.66 -27.02
N SER A 61 1.77 0.83 -26.31
CA SER A 61 1.56 1.89 -25.32
C SER A 61 2.45 1.74 -24.07
N GLU A 62 2.88 0.52 -23.73
CA GLU A 62 3.74 0.25 -22.57
C GLU A 62 5.24 0.36 -22.89
N LEU A 63 5.65 0.26 -24.17
CA LEU A 63 7.06 0.18 -24.58
C LEU A 63 7.89 1.34 -24.02
N ARG A 64 7.38 2.58 -24.11
CA ARG A 64 8.06 3.76 -23.56
C ARG A 64 8.30 3.60 -22.06
N ALA A 65 7.31 3.10 -21.32
CA ALA A 65 7.44 2.88 -19.88
C ALA A 65 8.47 1.78 -19.56
N LYS A 66 8.54 0.68 -20.33
CA LYS A 66 9.56 -0.36 -20.16
C LYS A 66 10.96 0.18 -20.43
N LYS A 67 11.15 0.97 -21.49
CA LYS A 67 12.45 1.61 -21.79
C LYS A 67 12.93 2.49 -20.64
N GLN A 68 12.02 3.31 -20.08
CA GLN A 68 12.33 4.15 -18.92
C GLN A 68 12.64 3.32 -17.68
N LEU A 69 11.97 2.18 -17.50
CA LEU A 69 12.22 1.25 -16.40
C LEU A 69 13.63 0.65 -16.48
N VAL A 70 14.07 0.20 -17.67
CA VAL A 70 15.43 -0.30 -17.90
C VAL A 70 16.47 0.79 -17.60
N MET A 71 16.27 2.01 -18.11
CA MET A 71 17.18 3.13 -17.85
C MET A 71 17.24 3.55 -16.37
N ARG A 72 16.14 3.40 -15.65
CA ARG A 72 16.12 3.59 -14.19
C ARG A 72 16.95 2.51 -13.50
N TRP A 73 16.75 1.22 -13.83
CA TRP A 73 17.52 0.15 -13.22
C TRP A 73 19.00 0.23 -13.54
N ARG A 74 19.37 0.68 -14.74
CA ARG A 74 20.76 0.98 -15.10
C ARG A 74 21.37 2.03 -14.16
N ARG A 75 20.64 3.12 -13.87
CA ARG A 75 21.09 4.13 -12.89
C ARG A 75 21.20 3.59 -11.46
N GLU A 76 20.35 2.62 -11.12
CA GLU A 76 20.35 1.95 -9.82
C GLU A 76 21.23 0.67 -9.79
N ARG A 77 22.08 0.44 -10.81
CA ARG A 77 22.79 -0.84 -11.02
C ARG A 77 23.62 -1.27 -9.81
N ASP A 78 24.39 -0.37 -9.22
CA ASP A 78 25.25 -0.70 -8.07
C ASP A 78 24.44 -1.06 -6.84
N LYS A 79 23.33 -0.35 -6.60
CA LYS A 79 22.38 -0.70 -5.55
C LYS A 79 21.76 -2.08 -5.78
N ILE A 80 21.40 -2.41 -7.03
CA ILE A 80 20.85 -3.71 -7.39
C ILE A 80 21.89 -4.82 -7.18
N SER A 81 23.16 -4.59 -7.58
CA SER A 81 24.28 -5.51 -7.38
C SER A 81 24.53 -5.80 -5.90
N ALA A 82 24.65 -4.76 -5.08
CA ALA A 82 24.88 -4.89 -3.64
C ALA A 82 23.77 -5.70 -2.96
N ILE A 83 22.51 -5.54 -3.38
CA ILE A 83 21.38 -6.33 -2.86
C ILE A 83 21.48 -7.79 -3.29
N CYS A 84 21.91 -8.07 -4.52
CA CYS A 84 22.15 -9.44 -4.98
C CYS A 84 23.29 -10.11 -4.21
N GLU A 85 24.42 -9.40 -4.04
CA GLU A 85 25.61 -9.86 -3.30
C GLU A 85 25.28 -10.15 -1.82
N ALA A 86 24.43 -9.33 -1.20
CA ALA A 86 23.92 -9.56 0.16
C ALA A 86 22.86 -10.70 0.25
N GLY A 87 22.71 -11.55 -0.77
CA GLY A 87 21.75 -12.66 -0.80
C GLY A 87 20.29 -12.27 -1.03
N GLY A 88 20.01 -10.98 -1.29
CA GLY A 88 18.67 -10.44 -1.54
C GLY A 88 18.18 -10.57 -2.98
N GLY A 89 18.91 -11.28 -3.84
CA GLY A 89 18.66 -11.31 -5.28
C GLY A 89 17.26 -11.77 -5.71
N ARG A 90 16.66 -12.72 -4.98
CA ARG A 90 15.30 -13.23 -5.24
C ARG A 90 14.20 -12.34 -4.69
N LYS A 91 14.52 -11.31 -3.91
CA LYS A 91 13.51 -10.41 -3.31
C LYS A 91 12.80 -9.65 -4.43
N THR A 92 11.48 -9.75 -4.44
CA THR A 92 10.59 -8.99 -5.31
C THR A 92 9.91 -7.89 -4.50
N ASN A 93 9.46 -6.82 -5.16
CA ASN A 93 8.66 -5.78 -4.50
C ASN A 93 7.16 -6.14 -4.53
N ASP A 94 6.82 -7.43 -4.63
CA ASP A 94 5.45 -7.91 -4.57
C ASP A 94 4.99 -7.91 -3.12
N ARG A 95 4.46 -6.78 -2.69
CA ARG A 95 3.65 -6.75 -1.48
C ARG A 95 2.25 -7.20 -1.89
N ARG A 96 1.70 -8.22 -1.23
CA ARG A 96 0.27 -8.55 -1.31
C ARG A 96 -0.51 -7.25 -1.14
N ALA A 97 -1.54 -7.03 -1.96
CA ALA A 97 -2.36 -5.83 -1.87
C ALA A 97 -2.82 -5.66 -0.41
N GLY A 98 -2.49 -4.52 0.18
CA GLY A 98 -2.75 -4.28 1.60
C GLY A 98 -1.63 -4.67 2.58
N MET A 99 -0.50 -5.24 2.19
CA MET A 99 0.69 -5.34 3.05
C MET A 99 1.47 -4.01 3.09
N GLY A 100 0.79 -2.99 3.61
CA GLY A 100 1.41 -1.78 4.12
C GLY A 100 1.05 -1.68 5.59
N ALA A 101 1.78 -2.38 6.45
CA ALA A 101 1.62 -2.25 7.88
C ALA A 101 2.98 -2.44 8.52
N THR A 102 3.46 -1.37 9.15
CA THR A 102 4.64 -1.38 10.01
C THR A 102 4.41 -2.23 11.28
N LEU A 103 3.15 -2.57 11.58
CA LEU A 103 2.74 -3.36 12.74
C LEU A 103 2.86 -4.88 12.47
N SER A 104 3.16 -5.65 13.51
CA SER A 104 3.06 -7.11 13.47
C SER A 104 1.62 -7.57 13.20
N ALA A 105 1.47 -8.83 12.77
CA ALA A 105 0.15 -9.42 12.56
C ALA A 105 -0.67 -9.50 13.85
N ASP A 106 -0.01 -9.72 15.00
CA ASP A 106 -0.64 -9.73 16.32
C ASP A 106 -1.14 -8.35 16.73
N ALA A 107 -0.32 -7.31 16.54
CA ALA A 107 -0.72 -5.93 16.81
C ALA A 107 -1.84 -5.46 15.87
N GLU A 108 -1.85 -5.91 14.62
CA GLU A 108 -2.96 -5.60 13.71
C GLU A 108 -4.25 -6.30 14.13
N ARG A 109 -4.18 -7.57 14.59
CA ARG A 109 -5.34 -8.31 15.12
C ARG A 109 -5.95 -7.63 16.35
N SER A 110 -5.12 -7.18 17.30
CA SER A 110 -5.62 -6.53 18.52
C SER A 110 -6.40 -5.24 18.25
N ILE A 111 -6.09 -4.53 17.16
CA ILE A 111 -6.86 -3.36 16.70
C ILE A 111 -8.18 -3.80 16.07
N VAL A 112 -8.20 -4.89 15.30
CA VAL A 112 -9.40 -5.43 14.68
C VAL A 112 -10.39 -5.93 15.74
N ASP A 113 -9.93 -6.69 16.72
CA ASP A 113 -10.78 -7.22 17.80
C ASP A 113 -11.41 -6.08 18.59
N TRP A 114 -10.60 -5.08 18.97
CA TRP A 114 -11.10 -3.86 19.59
C TRP A 114 -12.15 -3.12 18.73
N MET A 115 -11.95 -3.02 17.42
CA MET A 115 -12.95 -2.40 16.54
C MET A 115 -14.26 -3.20 16.48
N ARG A 116 -14.19 -4.53 16.51
CA ARG A 116 -15.37 -5.40 16.55
C ARG A 116 -16.10 -5.29 17.89
N GLU A 117 -15.39 -5.20 19.00
CA GLU A 117 -15.97 -4.94 20.33
C GLU A 117 -16.69 -3.60 20.39
N GLU A 118 -16.07 -2.53 19.86
CA GLU A 118 -16.71 -1.23 19.76
C GLU A 118 -17.98 -1.28 18.89
N GLN A 119 -17.94 -2.06 17.80
CA GLN A 119 -19.10 -2.29 16.96
C GLN A 119 -20.21 -3.08 17.68
N ALA A 120 -19.85 -4.14 18.40
CA ALA A 120 -20.79 -4.95 19.19
C ALA A 120 -21.46 -4.11 20.29
N ALA A 121 -20.75 -3.11 20.83
CA ALA A 121 -21.28 -2.16 21.79
C ALA A 121 -22.02 -0.96 21.14
N GLY A 122 -22.24 -0.96 19.82
CA GLY A 122 -22.95 0.09 19.09
C GLY A 122 -22.20 1.43 19.01
N ARG A 123 -20.89 1.46 19.34
CA ARG A 123 -20.10 2.68 19.37
C ARG A 123 -19.44 2.97 18.02
N THR A 124 -19.44 4.24 17.64
CA THR A 124 -18.75 4.71 16.44
C THR A 124 -17.29 5.03 16.74
N VAL A 125 -16.37 4.39 16.01
CA VAL A 125 -14.93 4.63 16.18
C VAL A 125 -14.50 5.81 15.31
N SER A 126 -14.28 6.97 15.91
CA SER A 126 -13.75 8.11 15.17
C SER A 126 -12.36 7.85 14.61
N ALA A 127 -12.02 8.56 13.54
CA ALA A 127 -10.73 8.42 12.88
C ALA A 127 -9.54 8.72 13.82
N LYS A 128 -9.75 9.60 14.81
CA LYS A 128 -8.80 9.94 15.87
C LYS A 128 -8.65 8.80 16.88
N ARG A 129 -9.74 8.15 17.28
CA ARG A 129 -9.71 6.99 18.19
C ARG A 129 -8.98 5.81 17.56
N LEU A 130 -9.23 5.53 16.28
CA LEU A 130 -8.50 4.48 15.55
C LEU A 130 -7.00 4.80 15.46
N THR A 131 -6.62 6.04 15.17
CA THR A 131 -5.21 6.46 15.17
C THR A 131 -4.58 6.29 16.56
N ALA A 132 -5.26 6.67 17.63
CA ALA A 132 -4.77 6.50 19.00
C ALA A 132 -4.57 5.01 19.37
N ARG A 133 -5.57 4.15 19.10
CA ARG A 133 -5.47 2.71 19.36
C ARG A 133 -4.35 2.08 18.55
N ALA A 134 -4.18 2.46 17.29
CA ALA A 134 -3.12 1.94 16.44
C ALA A 134 -1.71 2.34 16.93
N MET A 135 -1.55 3.58 17.41
CA MET A 135 -0.29 4.03 18.01
C MET A 135 -0.01 3.29 19.32
N GLN A 136 -1.03 3.03 20.13
CA GLN A 136 -0.89 2.22 21.34
C GLN A 136 -0.45 0.78 21.00
N ALA A 137 -1.10 0.13 20.03
CA ALA A 137 -0.71 -1.19 19.57
C ALA A 137 0.73 -1.23 19.04
N ALA A 138 1.21 -0.16 18.39
CA ALA A 138 2.61 -0.04 17.97
C ALA A 138 3.59 -0.02 19.15
N THR A 139 3.23 0.66 20.23
CA THR A 139 4.02 0.69 21.46
C THR A 139 4.02 -0.67 22.15
N GLU A 140 2.86 -1.33 22.24
CA GLU A 140 2.72 -2.69 22.79
C GLU A 140 3.56 -3.70 22.00
N ASP A 141 3.61 -3.55 20.68
CA ASP A 141 4.42 -4.32 19.73
C ASP A 141 5.91 -3.92 19.70
N ARG A 142 6.32 -2.99 20.59
CA ARG A 142 7.70 -2.51 20.78
C ARG A 142 8.35 -1.94 19.51
N LEU A 143 7.56 -1.29 18.65
CA LEU A 143 8.11 -0.59 17.49
C LEU A 143 8.97 0.59 17.94
N ALA A 144 10.09 0.80 17.24
CA ALA A 144 10.92 1.98 17.45
C ALA A 144 10.12 3.28 17.16
N PRO A 145 10.32 4.36 17.96
CA PRO A 145 9.64 5.62 17.75
C PRO A 145 9.81 6.14 16.32
N GLY A 146 8.72 6.57 15.68
CA GLY A 146 8.73 7.15 14.34
C GLY A 146 8.61 6.14 13.18
N CYS A 147 8.76 4.84 13.43
CA CYS A 147 8.55 3.79 12.41
C CYS A 147 7.07 3.68 12.00
N PHE A 148 6.15 3.90 12.94
CA PHE A 148 4.71 3.90 12.70
C PHE A 148 4.10 5.24 13.04
N LYS A 149 3.22 5.74 12.16
CA LYS A 149 2.57 7.05 12.29
C LYS A 149 1.05 7.00 12.19
N ALA A 150 0.46 5.80 12.08
CA ALA A 150 -0.97 5.61 11.84
C ALA A 150 -1.53 6.60 10.80
N SER A 151 -0.82 6.76 9.68
CA SER A 151 -1.10 7.80 8.68
C SER A 151 -2.49 7.63 8.07
N TRP A 152 -3.00 8.68 7.41
CA TRP A 152 -4.28 8.61 6.70
C TRP A 152 -4.31 7.46 5.69
N THR A 153 -3.25 7.27 4.92
CA THR A 153 -3.14 6.19 3.93
C THR A 153 -3.12 4.82 4.58
N TRP A 154 -2.41 4.65 5.71
CA TRP A 154 -2.44 3.40 6.49
C TRP A 154 -3.86 3.12 6.98
N ARG A 155 -4.55 4.12 7.54
CA ARG A 155 -5.91 3.97 8.05
C ARG A 155 -6.90 3.58 6.95
N GLN A 156 -6.84 4.21 5.78
CA GLN A 156 -7.67 3.82 4.64
C GLN A 156 -7.44 2.36 4.25
N SER A 157 -6.17 1.96 4.18
CA SER A 157 -5.81 0.59 3.82
C SER A 157 -6.27 -0.40 4.89
N PHE A 158 -6.05 -0.11 6.17
CA PHE A 158 -6.47 -0.93 7.29
C PHE A 158 -7.98 -1.16 7.27
N LEU A 159 -8.77 -0.08 7.16
CA LEU A 159 -10.23 -0.17 7.11
C LEU A 159 -10.70 -1.03 5.94
N ARG A 160 -10.17 -0.79 4.74
CA ARG A 160 -10.52 -1.56 3.54
C ARG A 160 -10.16 -3.05 3.66
N ARG A 161 -9.00 -3.38 4.26
CA ARG A 161 -8.54 -4.77 4.42
C ARG A 161 -9.43 -5.58 5.34
N HIS A 162 -10.00 -4.94 6.35
CA HIS A 162 -10.79 -5.59 7.38
C HIS A 162 -12.30 -5.37 7.22
N GLY A 163 -12.73 -4.81 6.08
CA GLY A 163 -14.15 -4.64 5.74
C GLY A 163 -14.84 -3.49 6.48
N PHE A 164 -14.09 -2.55 7.05
CA PHE A 164 -14.64 -1.34 7.65
C PHE A 164 -14.82 -0.23 6.59
N VAL A 165 -15.99 0.40 6.52
CA VAL A 165 -16.32 1.44 5.52
C VAL A 165 -16.18 2.85 6.12
N GLN A 166 -15.70 3.83 5.33
CA GLN A 166 -15.73 5.25 5.72
C GLN A 166 -16.98 5.94 5.17
N GLY A 167 -17.86 6.43 6.04
CA GLY A 167 -18.99 7.28 5.65
C GLY A 167 -18.57 8.72 5.33
N THR A 168 -19.08 9.27 4.23
CA THR A 168 -19.09 10.71 3.89
C THR A 168 -20.30 11.36 4.58
N GLN A 169 -20.13 12.51 5.22
CA GLN A 169 -21.22 13.19 5.94
C GLN A 169 -22.21 13.84 4.95
N ILE A 170 -23.50 13.51 5.05
CA ILE A 170 -24.59 14.38 4.57
C ILE A 170 -24.77 15.50 5.61
N PRO A 171 -24.65 16.79 5.24
CA PRO A 171 -24.85 17.88 6.19
C PRO A 171 -26.35 18.07 6.44
N GLY A 172 -26.78 17.88 7.70
CA GLY A 172 -28.14 18.19 8.12
C GLY A 172 -28.54 17.39 9.33
N GLN A 173 -28.39 18.00 10.50
CA GLN A 173 -29.39 18.06 11.58
C GLN A 173 -28.66 18.66 12.78
N GLN A 174 -28.92 19.95 12.96
CA GLN A 174 -28.72 20.66 14.22
C GLN A 174 -29.70 20.04 15.23
N GLN A 175 -29.30 19.91 16.48
CA GLN A 175 -30.26 19.80 17.57
C GLN A 175 -29.87 20.88 18.60
N GLU A 176 -30.65 21.97 18.57
CA GLU A 176 -31.30 22.54 19.76
C GLU A 176 -31.66 21.41 20.73
N THR A 177 -31.43 21.48 22.03
CA THR A 177 -31.55 22.60 22.98
C THR A 177 -30.55 22.45 24.13
#